data_AF-A0AAP8Z6U1-F1
#
_entry.id   AF-A0AAP8Z6U1-F1
#
_cell.length_a   1.000
_cell.length_b   1.000
_cell.length_c   1.000
_cell.angle_alpha   90.00
_cell.angle_beta   90.00
_cell.angle_gamma   90.00
#
_symmetry.space_group_name_H-M   'P 1'
#
loop_
_entity.id
_entity.type
_entity.pdbx_description
1 polymer ?
#
loop_
_entity_poly.entity_id
_entity_poly.type
_entity_poly.pdbx_seq_one_letter_code
_entity_poly.pdbx_strand_id
1 'polypeptide(L)'
;MKKLLIAAILAVMVMLYVGYYDALEDGDIETIVFIKKHPTLHIKFYNIHANDGEIRKVERLTPEERAWIIDYCRYRLGIDTALKTQDDVQICSKK
;
A
#
# COMPACT_ATOMS: atom_id res chain seq x y z
N MET A 1 35.38 -3.91 -5.98
CA MET A 1 34.64 -2.63 -6.14
C MET A 1 33.37 -2.77 -6.97
N LYS A 2 33.41 -3.22 -8.24
CA LYS A 2 32.20 -3.35 -9.09
C LYS A 2 31.07 -4.21 -8.49
N LYS A 3 31.40 -5.34 -7.84
CA LYS A 3 30.39 -6.22 -7.19
C LYS A 3 29.65 -5.54 -6.04
N LEU A 4 30.35 -4.72 -5.24
CA LEU A 4 29.75 -3.98 -4.13
C LEU A 4 28.81 -2.88 -4.65
N LEU A 5 29.20 -2.21 -5.74
CA LEU A 5 28.36 -1.22 -6.40
C LEU A 5 27.06 -1.86 -6.92
N ILE A 6 27.16 -3.02 -7.58
CA ILE A 6 26.01 -3.76 -8.08
C ILE A 6 25.09 -4.18 -6.93
N ALA A 7 25.66 -4.71 -5.83
CA ALA A 7 24.90 -5.10 -4.65
C ALA A 7 24.16 -3.90 -4.02
N ALA A 8 24.82 -2.74 -3.93
CA ALA A 8 24.20 -1.52 -3.42
C ALA A 8 23.03 -1.05 -4.30
N ILE A 9 23.19 -1.07 -5.63
CA ILE A 9 22.12 -0.72 -6.57
C ILE A 9 20.93 -1.65 -6.41
N LEU A 10 21.17 -2.97 -6.32
CA LEU A 10 20.10 -3.95 -6.10
C LEU A 10 19.38 -3.73 -4.77
N ALA A 11 20.11 -3.45 -3.69
CA ALA A 11 19.51 -3.14 -2.39
C ALA A 11 18.62 -1.89 -2.45
N VAL A 12 19.07 -0.83 -3.13
CA VAL A 12 18.26 0.37 -3.35
C VAL A 12 17.01 0.07 -4.18
N MET A 13 17.15 -0.73 -5.24
CA MET A 13 16.00 -1.15 -6.06
C MET A 13 14.98 -1.94 -5.23
N VAL A 14 15.42 -2.87 -4.38
CA VAL A 14 14.53 -3.60 -3.48
C VAL A 14 13.82 -2.65 -2.51
N MET A 15 14.54 -1.72 -1.88
CA MET A 15 13.91 -0.73 -0.98
C MET A 15 12.86 0.13 -1.68
N LEU A 16 13.14 0.55 -2.92
CA LEU A 16 12.23 1.39 -3.70
C LEU A 16 10.97 0.66 -4.18
N TYR A 17 11.07 -0.65 -4.44
CA TYR A 17 10.01 -1.41 -5.11
C TYR A 17 9.37 -2.50 -4.25
N VAL A 18 9.86 -2.81 -3.07
CA VAL A 18 9.21 -3.75 -2.15
C VAL A 18 8.54 -2.99 -1.02
N GLY A 19 7.29 -3.33 -0.74
CA GLY A 19 6.52 -2.85 0.40
C GLY A 19 5.75 -3.97 1.06
N TYR A 20 5.17 -3.71 2.22
CA TYR A 20 4.29 -4.64 2.91
C TYR A 20 3.18 -3.92 3.66
N TYR A 21 2.12 -4.65 4.00
CA TYR A 21 1.11 -4.24 4.97
C TYR A 21 0.70 -5.44 5.83
N ASP A 22 0.11 -5.16 6.99
CA ASP A 22 -0.43 -6.20 7.86
C ASP A 22 -1.94 -6.34 7.60
N ALA A 23 -2.42 -7.58 7.47
CA ALA A 23 -3.82 -7.95 7.29
C ALA A 23 -4.26 -8.80 8.47
N LEU A 24 -5.49 -8.61 8.95
CA LEU A 24 -6.09 -9.54 9.91
C LEU A 24 -6.88 -10.59 9.12
N GLU A 25 -6.39 -11.83 9.10
CA GLU A 25 -7.04 -12.97 8.46
C GLU A 25 -7.27 -14.08 9.50
N ASP A 26 -8.50 -14.56 9.62
CA ASP A 26 -8.91 -15.62 10.58
C ASP A 26 -8.49 -15.39 12.05
N GLY A 27 -8.37 -14.13 12.46
CA GLY A 27 -7.98 -13.74 13.82
C GLY A 27 -6.47 -13.63 14.05
N ASP A 28 -5.66 -13.94 13.03
CA ASP A 28 -4.21 -13.78 13.04
C ASP A 28 -3.78 -12.58 12.18
N ILE A 29 -2.63 -12.00 12.53
CA ILE A 29 -2.03 -10.91 11.75
C ILE A 29 -1.07 -11.54 10.73
N GLU A 30 -1.39 -11.38 9.45
CA GLU A 30 -0.55 -11.78 8.33
C GLU A 30 0.17 -10.57 7.71
N THR A 31 1.49 -10.69 7.50
CA THR A 31 2.25 -9.69 6.75
C THR A 31 2.24 -10.01 5.26
N ILE A 32 1.58 -9.15 4.48
CA ILE A 32 1.49 -9.25 3.03
C ILE A 32 2.56 -8.40 2.36
N VAL A 33 3.51 -9.05 1.68
CA VAL A 33 4.58 -8.38 0.91
C VAL A 33 4.15 -8.20 -0.54
N PHE A 34 4.47 -7.06 -1.15
CA PHE A 34 4.13 -6.77 -2.54
C PHE A 34 5.20 -5.95 -3.27
N ILE A 35 5.17 -6.04 -4.61
CA ILE A 35 5.95 -5.18 -5.50
C ILE A 35 5.15 -3.90 -5.76
N LYS A 36 5.71 -2.76 -5.37
CA LYS A 36 5.16 -1.43 -5.60
C LYS A 36 5.07 -1.14 -7.10
N LYS A 37 3.99 -0.49 -7.53
CA LYS A 37 3.79 -0.03 -8.91
C LYS A 37 4.57 1.24 -9.24
N HIS A 38 4.91 2.04 -8.21
CA HIS A 38 5.74 3.23 -8.32
C HIS A 38 6.85 3.21 -7.25
N PRO A 39 8.06 3.72 -7.54
CA PRO A 39 9.15 3.72 -6.58
C PRO A 39 8.87 4.69 -5.42
N THR A 40 9.15 4.25 -4.20
CA THR A 40 9.14 5.11 -3.00
C THR A 40 9.98 4.49 -1.89
N LEU A 41 10.55 5.34 -1.03
CA LEU A 41 11.25 4.91 0.19
C LEU A 41 10.28 4.43 1.29
N HIS A 42 8.97 4.64 1.14
CA HIS A 42 7.97 4.15 2.08
C HIS A 42 7.86 2.62 2.00
N ILE A 43 8.05 1.90 3.10
CA ILE A 43 8.11 0.42 3.10
C ILE A 43 6.83 -0.22 3.67
N LYS A 44 6.28 0.33 4.76
CA LYS A 44 5.06 -0.18 5.41
C LYS A 44 3.85 0.65 5.01
N PHE A 45 2.88 0.02 4.35
CA PHE A 45 1.62 0.63 3.92
C PHE A 45 0.47 0.20 4.84
N TYR A 46 -0.64 0.93 4.76
CA TYR A 46 -1.87 0.61 5.47
C TYR A 46 -2.98 0.35 4.48
N ASN A 47 -3.53 -0.87 4.50
CA ASN A 47 -4.77 -1.18 3.83
C ASN A 47 -5.88 -1.24 4.88
N ILE A 48 -6.67 -0.18 4.99
CA ILE A 48 -7.78 -0.15 5.95
C ILE A 48 -8.90 -1.16 5.62
N HIS A 49 -8.84 -1.78 4.45
CA HIS A 49 -9.73 -2.84 3.97
C HIS A 49 -9.11 -4.23 4.07
N ALA A 50 -7.90 -4.37 4.62
CA ALA A 50 -7.23 -5.66 4.79
C ALA A 50 -7.82 -6.52 5.91
N ASN A 51 -8.76 -5.97 6.69
CA ASN A 51 -9.46 -6.69 7.73
C ASN A 51 -10.89 -6.94 7.26
N ASP A 52 -11.44 -8.11 7.57
CA ASP A 52 -12.84 -8.44 7.28
C ASP A 52 -13.77 -7.40 7.91
N GLY A 53 -14.36 -6.55 7.06
CA GLY A 53 -15.16 -5.42 7.50
C GLY A 53 -15.80 -4.68 6.32
N GLU A 54 -16.74 -3.79 6.65
CA GLU A 54 -17.40 -2.96 5.65
C GLU A 54 -16.44 -1.95 5.01
N ILE A 55 -16.60 -1.73 3.70
CA ILE A 55 -15.90 -0.65 3.00
C ILE A 55 -16.31 0.69 3.63
N ARG A 56 -15.31 1.43 4.15
CA ARG A 56 -15.54 2.71 4.82
C ARG A 56 -16.18 3.73 3.87
N LYS A 57 -17.06 4.57 4.42
CA LYS A 57 -17.68 5.67 3.67
C LYS A 57 -16.71 6.82 3.49
N VAL A 58 -16.57 7.33 2.28
CA VAL A 58 -15.62 8.39 1.93
C VAL A 58 -15.79 9.63 2.80
N GLU A 59 -17.02 10.01 3.17
CA GLU A 59 -17.32 11.19 4.00
C GLU A 59 -16.91 11.01 5.46
N ARG A 60 -16.67 9.76 5.91
CA ARG A 60 -16.26 9.44 7.28
C ARG A 60 -14.76 9.27 7.45
N LEU A 61 -14.01 9.29 6.35
CA LEU A 61 -12.57 9.09 6.39
C LEU A 61 -11.88 10.33 6.97
N THR A 62 -11.02 10.11 7.96
CA THR A 62 -10.11 11.15 8.45
C THR A 62 -9.08 11.51 7.36
N PRO A 63 -8.42 12.68 7.44
CA PRO A 63 -7.35 13.03 6.51
C PRO A 63 -6.22 11.99 6.45
N GLU A 64 -5.91 11.36 7.58
CA GLU A 64 -4.89 10.30 7.67
C GLU A 64 -5.34 9.02 6.94
N GLU A 65 -6.56 8.57 7.19
CA GLU A 65 -7.12 7.39 6.52
C GLU A 65 -7.20 7.59 5.00
N ARG A 66 -7.52 8.82 4.57
CA ARG A 66 -7.49 9.19 3.14
C ARG A 66 -6.09 9.06 2.56
N ALA A 67 -5.07 9.54 3.27
CA ALA A 67 -3.68 9.42 2.83
C ALA A 67 -3.26 7.95 2.73
N TRP A 68 -3.62 7.12 3.70
CA TRP A 68 -3.34 5.68 3.67
C TRP A 68 -3.98 4.97 2.50
N ILE A 69 -5.27 5.23 2.21
CA ILE A 69 -5.93 4.62 1.05
C ILE A 69 -5.28 5.10 -0.25
N ILE A 70 -4.97 6.39 -0.38
CA ILE A 70 -4.31 6.94 -1.57
C ILE A 70 -2.94 6.28 -1.79
N ASP A 71 -2.13 6.16 -0.74
CA ASP A 71 -0.83 5.50 -0.81
C ASP A 71 -0.98 4.02 -1.16
N TYR A 72 -1.88 3.29 -0.51
CA TYR A 72 -2.15 1.90 -0.87
C TYR A 72 -2.57 1.78 -2.34
N CYS A 73 -3.53 2.58 -2.79
CA CYS A 73 -4.05 2.53 -4.16
C CYS A 73 -2.96 2.82 -5.20
N ARG A 74 -2.14 3.85 -4.96
CA ARG A 74 -1.04 4.23 -5.85
C ARG A 74 0.04 3.15 -5.87
N TYR A 75 0.55 2.77 -4.69
CA TYR A 75 1.75 1.94 -4.63
C TYR A 75 1.45 0.45 -4.74
N ARG A 76 0.34 -0.07 -4.20
CA ARG A 76 -0.04 -1.49 -4.34
C ARG A 76 -0.76 -1.75 -5.67
N LEU A 77 -1.76 -0.93 -6.01
CA LEU A 77 -2.65 -1.17 -7.15
C LEU A 77 -2.24 -0.43 -8.42
N GLY A 78 -1.43 0.63 -8.31
CA GLY A 78 -1.00 1.43 -9.48
C GLY A 78 -2.07 2.41 -9.95
N ILE A 79 -2.98 2.80 -9.04
CA ILE A 79 -4.12 3.66 -9.35
C ILE A 79 -3.91 5.00 -8.65
N ASP A 80 -3.79 6.05 -9.45
CA ASP A 80 -3.78 7.41 -8.94
C ASP A 80 -5.22 7.91 -8.74
N THR A 81 -5.57 8.27 -7.50
CA THR A 81 -6.88 8.82 -7.17
C THR A 81 -6.75 9.99 -6.21
N ALA A 82 -7.70 10.92 -6.29
CA ALA A 82 -7.89 11.96 -5.29
C ALA A 82 -8.84 11.54 -4.15
N LEU A 83 -9.37 10.31 -4.21
CA LEU A 83 -10.24 9.69 -3.21
C LEU A 83 -11.46 10.59 -2.84
N LYS A 84 -12.17 11.08 -3.86
CA LYS A 84 -13.27 12.05 -3.68
C LYS A 84 -14.63 11.38 -3.55
N THR A 85 -14.78 10.20 -4.13
CA THR A 85 -16.05 9.49 -4.24
C THR A 85 -16.00 8.13 -3.53
N GLN A 86 -17.16 7.53 -3.29
CA GLN A 86 -17.20 6.18 -2.74
C GLN A 86 -16.62 5.14 -3.70
N ASP A 87 -16.77 5.34 -5.01
CA ASP A 87 -16.22 4.44 -6.03
C ASP A 87 -14.68 4.45 -5.99
N ASP A 88 -14.05 5.59 -5.71
CA ASP A 88 -12.60 5.65 -5.47
C ASP A 88 -12.19 4.73 -4.31
N VAL A 89 -12.94 4.76 -3.19
CA VAL A 89 -12.67 3.91 -2.02
C VAL A 89 -12.83 2.42 -2.38
N GLN A 90 -13.89 2.06 -3.12
CA GLN A 90 -14.15 0.68 -3.52
C GLN A 90 -13.11 0.13 -4.48
N ILE A 91 -12.62 0.95 -5.42
CA ILE A 91 -11.56 0.52 -6.34
C ILE A 91 -10.25 0.27 -5.56
N CYS A 92 -9.98 1.08 -4.55
CA CYS A 92 -8.80 0.97 -3.70
C CYS A 92 -8.90 -0.10 -2.61
N SER A 93 -10.04 -0.77 -2.44
CA SER A 93 -10.22 -1.86 -1.47
C SER A 93 -9.87 -3.25 -2.01
N LYS A 94 -9.41 -3.35 -3.26
CA LYS A 94 -9.03 -4.62 -3.89
C LYS A 94 -7.74 -5.17 -3.26
N LYS A 95 -7.71 -6.48 -2.96
CA LYS A 95 -6.52 -7.21 -2.46
C LYS A 95 -5.47 -7.42 -3.57
#